data_AF-L0JAH4-F1
#
_entry.id   AF-L0JAH4-F1
#
_cell.length_a   1.000
_cell.length_b   1.000
_cell.length_c   1.000
_cell.angle_alpha   90.00
_cell.angle_beta   90.00
_cell.angle_gamma   90.00
#
_symmetry.space_group_name_H-M   'P 1'
#
loop_
_entity.id
_entity.type
_entity.pdbx_description
1 polymer ?
#
loop_
_entity_poly.entity_id
_entity_poly.type
_entity_poly.pdbx_seq_one_letter_code
_entity_poly.pdbx_strand_id
1 'polypeptide(L)'
;MQKGTLYMDYGLWLLADETGRITLTGWSEADSADPGAAPKTDHWPIYTLCDSRDELPSRLTELGLDLAPGADLNDLDRAWDVYVQHPDIATLRGALDRQRTRQ
;
A
#
# COMPACT_ATOMS: atom_id res chain seq x y z
N MET A 1 -19.16 14.36 7.37
CA MET A 1 -19.12 13.68 6.06
C MET A 1 -17.71 13.15 5.90
N GLN A 2 -17.51 11.84 6.09
CA GLN A 2 -16.23 11.20 5.72
C GLN A 2 -16.12 11.32 4.21
N LYS A 3 -15.21 12.18 3.73
CA LYS A 3 -14.71 12.03 2.37
C LYS A 3 -14.01 10.68 2.35
N GLY A 4 -14.68 9.66 1.82
CA GLY A 4 -13.97 8.43 1.47
C GLY A 4 -12.80 8.85 0.60
N THR A 5 -11.58 8.54 1.03
CA THR A 5 -10.35 8.87 0.35
C THR A 5 -10.51 8.40 -1.10
N LEU A 6 -10.57 9.35 -2.03
CA LEU A 6 -10.75 8.99 -3.43
C LEU A 6 -9.46 8.30 -3.87
N TYR A 7 -9.56 7.37 -4.81
CA TYR A 7 -8.41 6.71 -5.46
C TYR A 7 -7.39 7.70 -6.07
N MET A 8 -7.70 9.01 -6.09
CA MET A 8 -6.81 10.07 -6.57
C MET A 8 -5.87 10.63 -5.51
N ASP A 9 -6.09 10.36 -4.21
CA ASP A 9 -5.31 10.98 -3.13
C ASP A 9 -4.12 10.08 -2.70
N TYR A 10 -4.02 8.87 -3.24
CA TYR A 10 -2.94 7.91 -2.94
C TYR A 10 -2.84 6.80 -4.00
N GLY A 11 -1.71 6.11 -4.02
CA GLY A 11 -1.53 4.86 -4.76
C GLY A 11 -0.76 3.86 -3.91
N LEU A 12 -1.24 2.61 -3.86
CA LEU A 12 -0.56 1.50 -3.18
C LEU A 12 -0.35 0.37 -4.18
N TRP A 13 0.81 -0.29 -4.10
CA TRP A 13 1.09 -1.46 -4.91
C TRP A 13 2.01 -2.44 -4.19
N LEU A 14 1.85 -3.71 -4.58
CA LEU A 14 2.64 -4.83 -4.13
C LEU A 14 3.74 -5.13 -5.14
N LEU A 15 4.88 -5.57 -4.62
CA LEU A 15 6.04 -6.01 -5.38
C LEU A 15 6.56 -7.32 -4.80
N ALA A 16 6.93 -8.24 -5.66
CA ALA A 16 7.71 -9.42 -5.29
C ALA A 16 9.19 -9.12 -5.56
N ASP A 17 10.05 -9.36 -4.57
CA ASP A 17 11.49 -9.30 -4.79
C ASP A 17 12.05 -10.61 -5.38
N GLU A 18 13.34 -10.62 -5.71
CA GLU A 18 14.03 -11.78 -6.28
C GLU A 18 14.04 -13.02 -5.36
N THR A 19 13.74 -12.84 -4.07
CA THR A 19 13.67 -13.91 -3.08
C THR A 19 12.26 -14.47 -2.89
N GLY A 20 11.26 -13.88 -3.56
CA GLY A 20 9.85 -14.25 -3.43
C GLY A 20 9.12 -13.56 -2.28
N ARG A 21 9.81 -12.66 -1.57
CA ARG A 21 9.21 -11.86 -0.49
C ARG A 21 8.31 -10.79 -1.09
N ILE A 22 7.15 -10.61 -0.47
CA ILE A 22 6.18 -9.61 -0.89
C ILE A 22 6.34 -8.35 -0.06
N THR A 23 6.46 -7.23 -0.76
CA THR A 23 6.54 -5.90 -0.18
C THR A 23 5.37 -5.03 -0.63
N LEU A 24 5.03 -4.05 0.19
CA LEU A 24 4.04 -3.03 -0.07
C LEU A 24 4.72 -1.67 -0.03
N THR A 25 4.45 -0.86 -1.03
CA THR A 25 4.87 0.54 -1.06
C THR A 25 3.77 1.38 -1.70
N GLY A 26 3.98 2.69 -1.73
CA GLY A 26 2.94 3.60 -2.12
C GLY A 26 3.36 5.06 -2.20
N TRP A 27 2.37 5.88 -2.51
CA TRP A 27 2.41 7.32 -2.30
C TRP A 27 1.05 7.79 -1.77
N SER A 28 1.04 8.90 -1.06
CA SER A 28 -0.19 9.59 -0.65
C SER A 28 0.01 11.10 -0.76
N GLU A 29 -1.02 11.84 -1.13
CA GLU A 29 -0.99 13.29 -1.02
C GLU A 29 -1.02 13.69 0.46
N ALA A 30 -0.07 14.54 0.85
CA ALA A 30 -0.08 15.21 2.13
C ALA A 30 -0.64 16.62 1.92
N ASP A 31 -1.61 17.01 2.74
CA ASP A 31 -2.08 18.38 2.81
C ASP A 31 -0.89 19.29 3.12
N SER A 32 -0.69 20.28 2.25
CA SER A 32 0.27 21.34 2.54
C SER A 32 -0.29 22.23 3.65
N ALA A 33 0.56 22.60 4.61
CA ALA A 33 0.19 23.54 5.67
C ALA A 33 -0.09 24.95 5.12
N ASP A 34 0.34 25.24 3.88
CA ASP A 34 0.12 26.52 3.21
C ASP A 34 -1.17 26.49 2.38
N PRO A 35 -2.18 27.33 2.72
CA PRO A 35 -3.41 27.44 1.94
C PRO A 35 -3.11 28.12 0.59
N GLY A 36 -2.85 27.32 -0.44
CA GLY A 36 -2.54 27.76 -1.80
C GLY A 36 -1.39 27.01 -2.47
N ALA A 37 -0.63 26.20 -1.71
CA ALA A 37 0.37 25.31 -2.28
C ALA A 37 -0.27 24.05 -2.88
N ALA A 38 0.31 23.53 -3.95
CA ALA A 38 -0.07 22.24 -4.51
C ALA A 38 0.14 21.13 -3.45
N PRO A 39 -0.72 20.09 -3.42
CA PRO A 39 -0.55 18.96 -2.53
C PRO A 39 0.84 18.33 -2.74
N LYS A 40 1.49 17.95 -1.64
CA LYS A 40 2.80 17.31 -1.71
C LYS A 40 2.62 15.81 -1.78
N THR A 41 3.15 15.17 -2.81
CA THR A 41 3.23 13.71 -2.86
C THR A 41 4.23 13.21 -1.81
N ASP A 42 3.78 12.40 -0.87
CA ASP A 42 4.61 11.71 0.11
C ASP A 42 4.77 10.24 -0.30
N HIS A 43 6.00 9.83 -0.58
CA HIS A 43 6.32 8.44 -0.92
C HIS A 43 6.48 7.61 0.35
N TRP A 44 5.79 6.48 0.38
CA TRP A 44 5.85 5.55 1.48
C TRP A 44 7.16 4.77 1.43
N PRO A 45 7.71 4.35 2.59
CA PRO A 45 8.79 3.41 2.59
C PRO A 45 8.30 2.03 2.14
N ILE A 46 9.25 1.17 1.80
CA ILE A 46 8.96 -0.23 1.48
C ILE A 46 8.67 -0.96 2.80
N TYR A 47 7.50 -1.60 2.87
CA TYR A 47 7.08 -2.44 3.99
C TYR A 47 7.07 -3.90 3.56
N THR A 48 7.85 -4.75 4.24
CA THR A 48 7.78 -6.20 4.03
C THR A 48 6.47 -6.74 4.61
N LEU A 49 5.65 -7.38 3.77
CA LEU A 49 4.38 -7.95 4.20
C LEU A 49 4.49 -9.41 4.66
N CYS A 50 5.12 -10.24 3.83
CA CYS A 50 5.31 -11.67 4.07
C CYS A 50 6.50 -12.21 3.25
N ASP A 51 7.07 -13.31 3.70
CA ASP A 51 8.24 -13.93 3.05
C ASP A 51 7.83 -14.87 1.90
N SER A 52 6.58 -15.35 1.89
CA SER A 52 6.04 -16.19 0.80
C SER A 52 4.74 -15.65 0.23
N ARG A 53 4.53 -15.96 -1.05
CA ARG A 53 3.32 -15.66 -1.83
C ARG A 53 2.05 -16.33 -1.27
N ASP A 54 2.21 -17.50 -0.67
CA ASP A 54 1.10 -18.29 -0.11
C ASP A 54 0.47 -17.61 1.12
N GLU A 55 1.23 -16.79 1.82
CA GLU A 55 0.78 -16.05 2.99
C GLU A 55 0.04 -14.76 2.61
N LEU A 56 0.25 -14.28 1.38
CA LEU A 56 -0.24 -12.98 0.93
C LEU A 56 -1.77 -12.84 1.02
N PRO A 57 -2.62 -13.80 0.59
CA PRO A 57 -4.07 -13.65 0.71
C PRO A 57 -4.55 -13.43 2.15
N SER A 58 -3.98 -14.18 3.10
CA SER A 58 -4.24 -14.00 4.53
C SER A 58 -3.76 -12.63 5.00
N ARG A 59 -2.56 -12.23 4.56
CA ARG A 59 -1.97 -10.95 4.95
C ARG A 59 -2.75 -9.73 4.44
N LEU A 60 -3.27 -9.80 3.22
CA LEU A 60 -4.15 -8.77 2.66
C LEU A 60 -5.44 -8.64 3.48
N THR A 61 -6.04 -9.79 3.84
CA THR A 61 -7.25 -9.83 4.67
C THR A 61 -7.01 -9.21 6.06
N GLU A 62 -5.90 -9.54 6.72
CA GLU A 62 -5.53 -8.97 8.03
C GLU A 62 -5.32 -7.46 7.99
N LEU A 63 -4.78 -6.95 6.87
CA LEU A 63 -4.51 -5.54 6.66
C LEU A 63 -5.69 -4.79 6.04
N GLY A 64 -6.80 -5.46 5.73
CA GLY A 64 -7.97 -4.84 5.08
C GLY A 64 -7.69 -4.35 3.66
N LEU A 65 -6.70 -4.93 2.98
CA LEU A 65 -6.29 -4.58 1.62
C LEU A 65 -7.10 -5.35 0.59
N ASP A 66 -7.68 -4.62 -0.35
CA ASP A 66 -8.36 -5.19 -1.52
C ASP A 66 -7.54 -4.93 -2.79
N LEU A 67 -7.67 -5.81 -3.79
CA LEU A 67 -7.11 -5.54 -5.11
C LEU A 67 -7.81 -4.34 -5.77
N ALA A 68 -7.04 -3.50 -6.45
CA ALA A 68 -7.59 -2.46 -7.29
C ALA A 68 -8.31 -3.08 -8.50
N PRO A 69 -9.29 -2.38 -9.12
CA PRO A 69 -9.95 -2.88 -10.32
C PRO A 69 -8.96 -3.21 -11.44
N GLY A 70 -8.98 -4.46 -11.91
CA GLY A 70 -8.10 -4.95 -12.99
C GLY A 70 -6.71 -5.40 -12.53
N ALA A 71 -6.39 -5.31 -11.23
CA ALA A 71 -5.17 -5.88 -10.70
C ALA A 71 -5.31 -7.40 -10.53
N ASP A 72 -4.28 -8.15 -10.96
CA ASP A 72 -4.19 -9.59 -10.71
C ASP A 72 -2.98 -9.88 -9.84
N LEU A 73 -3.23 -10.65 -8.79
CA LEU A 73 -2.24 -11.19 -7.89
C LEU A 73 -1.16 -12.04 -8.63
N ASN A 74 -1.50 -12.66 -9.77
CA ASN A 74 -0.56 -13.43 -10.59
C ASN A 74 0.47 -12.54 -11.32
N ASP A 75 0.23 -11.24 -11.43
CA ASP A 75 1.19 -10.33 -12.06
C ASP A 75 2.49 -10.19 -11.24
N LEU A 76 2.45 -10.54 -9.95
CA LEU A 76 3.65 -10.65 -9.11
C LEU A 76 4.65 -11.68 -9.64
N ASP A 77 4.20 -12.77 -10.27
CA ASP A 77 5.08 -13.80 -10.86
C ASP A 77 5.88 -13.25 -12.06
N ARG A 78 5.42 -12.13 -12.62
CA ARG A 78 6.07 -11.40 -13.72
C ARG A 78 6.88 -10.22 -13.21
N ALA A 79 7.04 -10.09 -11.89
CA ALA A 79 7.62 -8.93 -11.23
C ALA A 79 6.94 -7.60 -11.61
N TRP A 80 5.61 -7.64 -11.81
CA TRP A 80 4.81 -6.45 -12.09
C TRP A 80 4.18 -5.88 -10.81
N ASP A 81 3.92 -4.58 -10.83
CA ASP A 81 3.23 -3.88 -9.75
C ASP A 81 1.76 -4.34 -9.66
N VAL A 82 1.35 -4.82 -8.49
CA VAL A 82 -0.05 -5.17 -8.23
C VAL A 82 -0.70 -4.12 -7.36
N TYR A 83 -1.57 -3.31 -7.96
CA TYR A 83 -2.23 -2.21 -7.28
C TYR A 83 -3.28 -2.71 -6.29
N VAL A 84 -3.28 -2.09 -5.11
CA VAL A 84 -4.22 -2.38 -4.02
C VAL A 84 -4.87 -1.10 -3.51
N GLN A 85 -5.97 -1.26 -2.82
CA GLN A 85 -6.74 -0.17 -2.23
C GLN A 85 -7.05 -0.48 -0.76
N HIS A 86 -7.20 0.57 0.03
CA HIS A 86 -7.57 0.46 1.44
C HIS A 86 -8.54 1.60 1.80
N PRO A 87 -9.62 1.33 2.55
CA PRO A 87 -10.62 2.35 2.88
C PRO A 87 -10.11 3.44 3.84
N ASP A 88 -9.05 3.15 4.62
CA ASP A 88 -8.43 4.10 5.55
C ASP A 88 -6.89 4.02 5.51
N ILE A 89 -6.30 4.87 4.69
CA ILE A 89 -4.86 4.89 4.42
C ILE A 89 -4.03 5.31 5.64
N ALA A 90 -4.57 6.20 6.49
CA ALA A 90 -3.89 6.63 7.70
C ALA A 90 -3.77 5.48 8.71
N THR A 91 -4.84 4.71 8.90
CA THR A 91 -4.85 3.54 9.78
C THR A 91 -3.89 2.45 9.27
N LEU A 92 -3.91 2.18 7.96
CA LEU A 92 -3.00 1.21 7.33
C LEU A 92 -1.54 1.61 7.56
N ARG A 93 -1.16 2.85 7.23
CA ARG A 93 0.21 3.35 7.39
C ARG A 93 0.68 3.21 8.83
N GLY A 94 -0.15 3.61 9.79
CA GLY A 94 0.17 3.50 11.21
C GLY A 94 0.32 2.05 11.69
N ALA A 95 -0.38 1.08 11.09
CA ALA A 95 -0.19 -0.34 11.38
C ALA A 95 1.15 -0.86 10.82
N LEU A 96 1.48 -0.49 9.58
CA LEU A 96 2.72 -0.87 8.91
C LEU A 96 3.96 -0.28 9.59
N ASP A 97 3.93 1.00 9.97
CA ASP A 97 5.02 1.66 10.68
C ASP A 97 5.31 1.01 12.04
N ARG A 98 4.26 0.60 12.77
CA ARG A 98 4.39 -0.14 14.02
C ARG A 98 4.99 -1.53 13.84
N GLN A 99 4.73 -2.19 12.72
CA GLN A 99 5.34 -3.48 12.40
C GLN A 99 6.82 -3.30 12.02
N ARG A 100 7.13 -2.32 11.17
CA ARG A 100 8.49 -2.02 10.71
C ARG A 100 9.44 -1.68 11.87
N THR A 101 8.94 -1.02 12.91
CA THR A 101 9.73 -0.64 14.09
C THR A 101 9.95 -1.78 15.09
N ARG A 102 9.23 -2.90 14.94
CA ARG A 102 9.34 -4.08 15.80
C ARG A 102 10.18 -5.20 15.18
N GLN A 103 10.48 -5.10 13.89
CA GLN A 103 11.44 -5.96 13.19
C GLN A 103 12.85 -5.41 13.37
#